data_AF-A0A430J9I5-F1
#
_entry.id   AF-A0A430J9I5-F1
#
_cell.length_a   1.000
_cell.length_b   1.000
_cell.length_c   1.000
_cell.angle_alpha   90.00
_cell.angle_beta   90.00
_cell.angle_gamma   90.00
#
_symmetry.space_group_name_H-M   'P 1'
#
loop_
_entity.id
_entity.type
_entity.pdbx_description
1 polymer ?
#
loop_
_entity_poly.entity_id
_entity_poly.type
_entity_poly.pdbx_seq_one_letter_code
_entity_poly.pdbx_strand_id
1 'polypeptide(L)'
;MGVTIHYEGTAKKENEVKILRYIEDYARSNEWQININETNSIMVSPHPDCESLVIRFNENQEFSGFVKTGFAPIEIHQQFVKLFFELKPILKHLNIEDESGYWLEYIEKASRNTTKELTEFPAISEKDIVKPEFLQIPVYASEFDRSFWKSSSNYLAPFMHIPTVRDRMGYDLLNGSYILTSEEMGQLLESEGFTVPPEDWKDEVFYFINLAILWAWKRSTRMKVTVMRRNKCISFGWALGRGCQGFGGGFLNQTHRRAHLAIDNLKQKEAEVSPIRSLQILYSLFDFVGLR
;
A
#
# COMPACT_ATOMS: atom_id res chain seq x y z
N MET A 1 12.57 -1.82 -11.80
CA MET A 1 11.30 -2.49 -12.18
C MET A 1 10.47 -1.45 -12.92
N GLY A 2 9.91 -1.79 -14.08
CA GLY A 2 9.09 -0.85 -14.84
C GLY A 2 7.73 -0.66 -14.17
N VAL A 3 7.17 0.54 -14.26
CA VAL A 3 5.80 0.85 -13.81
C VAL A 3 4.85 0.65 -14.98
N THR A 4 3.76 -0.08 -14.76
CA THR A 4 2.76 -0.42 -15.79
C THR A 4 1.38 0.12 -15.42
N ILE A 5 0.65 0.59 -16.44
CA ILE A 5 -0.79 0.89 -16.34
C ILE A 5 -1.54 -0.10 -17.23
N HIS A 6 -2.37 -0.95 -16.65
CA HIS A 6 -3.35 -1.75 -17.36
C HIS A 6 -4.67 -1.00 -17.46
N TYR A 7 -5.32 -1.06 -18.60
CA TYR A 7 -6.57 -0.35 -18.85
C TYR A 7 -7.55 -1.21 -19.62
N GLU A 8 -8.83 -1.07 -19.27
CA GLU A 8 -9.96 -1.64 -19.97
C GLU A 8 -11.10 -0.63 -19.95
N GLY A 9 -11.81 -0.47 -21.06
CA GLY A 9 -12.96 0.43 -21.10
C GLY A 9 -13.97 0.06 -22.16
N THR A 10 -15.18 0.60 -21.97
CA THR A 10 -16.30 0.46 -22.89
C THR A 10 -16.86 1.84 -23.21
N ALA A 11 -17.03 2.15 -24.49
CA ALA A 11 -17.69 3.36 -24.95
C ALA A 11 -19.14 3.11 -25.35
N LYS A 12 -19.93 4.18 -25.45
CA LYS A 12 -21.13 4.15 -26.29
C LYS A 12 -20.70 4.41 -27.73
N LYS A 13 -21.37 3.79 -28.71
CA LYS A 13 -21.00 3.90 -30.13
C LYS A 13 -20.94 5.35 -30.62
N GLU A 14 -21.85 6.19 -30.14
CA GLU A 14 -21.89 7.62 -30.46
C GLU A 14 -20.72 8.43 -29.85
N ASN A 15 -20.01 7.89 -28.85
CA ASN A 15 -18.90 8.56 -28.18
C ASN A 15 -17.52 8.14 -28.74
N GLU A 16 -17.44 7.11 -29.57
CA GLU A 16 -16.17 6.56 -30.10
C GLU A 16 -15.30 7.67 -30.73
N VAL A 17 -15.86 8.38 -31.71
CA VAL A 17 -15.18 9.48 -32.41
C VAL A 17 -14.78 10.61 -31.44
N LYS A 18 -15.62 10.89 -30.45
CA LYS A 18 -15.35 11.92 -29.43
C LYS A 18 -14.16 11.53 -28.55
N ILE A 19 -14.04 10.26 -28.18
CA ILE A 19 -12.94 9.73 -27.37
C ILE A 19 -11.63 9.78 -28.16
N LEU A 20 -11.63 9.28 -29.40
CA LEU A 20 -10.42 9.28 -30.24
C LEU A 20 -9.93 10.71 -30.51
N ARG A 21 -10.85 11.63 -30.82
CA ARG A 21 -10.53 13.05 -30.99
C ARG A 21 -9.98 13.69 -29.71
N TYR A 22 -10.53 13.34 -28.55
CA TYR A 22 -10.02 13.85 -27.27
C TYR A 22 -8.58 13.40 -27.03
N ILE A 23 -8.26 12.13 -27.30
CA ILE A 23 -6.90 11.60 -27.17
C ILE A 23 -5.96 12.31 -28.14
N GLU A 24 -6.39 12.53 -29.39
CA GLU A 24 -5.62 13.27 -30.38
C GLU A 24 -5.32 14.71 -29.93
N ASP A 25 -6.35 15.44 -29.48
CA ASP A 25 -6.21 16.81 -28.99
C ASP A 25 -5.29 16.87 -27.75
N TYR A 26 -5.45 15.92 -26.82
CA TYR A 26 -4.60 15.78 -25.64
C TYR A 26 -3.14 15.51 -26.03
N ALA A 27 -2.91 14.57 -26.95
CA ALA A 27 -1.59 14.22 -27.47
C ALA A 27 -0.90 15.44 -28.10
N ARG A 28 -1.61 16.18 -28.98
CA ARG A 28 -1.07 17.41 -29.58
C ARG A 28 -0.72 18.46 -28.54
N SER A 29 -1.56 18.65 -27.53
CA SER A 29 -1.32 19.64 -26.47
C SER A 29 -0.12 19.32 -25.57
N ASN A 30 0.28 18.05 -25.50
CA ASN A 30 1.42 17.59 -24.71
C ASN A 30 2.62 17.20 -25.60
N GLU A 31 2.60 17.56 -26.89
CA GLU A 31 3.66 17.26 -27.87
C GLU A 31 3.95 15.75 -28.04
N TRP A 32 2.93 14.90 -27.84
CA TRP A 32 3.05 13.46 -28.05
C TRP A 32 3.01 13.12 -29.53
N GLN A 33 3.78 12.10 -29.93
CA GLN A 33 3.77 11.61 -31.29
C GLN A 33 2.50 10.78 -31.55
N ILE A 34 1.75 11.12 -32.59
CA ILE A 34 0.61 10.32 -33.07
C ILE A 34 1.11 9.38 -34.17
N ASN A 35 1.13 8.08 -33.89
CA ASN A 35 1.65 7.08 -34.84
C ASN A 35 0.57 6.51 -35.76
N ILE A 36 -0.65 6.34 -35.24
CA ILE A 36 -1.80 5.80 -35.96
C ILE A 36 -3.02 6.62 -35.58
N ASN A 37 -3.80 7.04 -36.57
CA ASN A 37 -5.09 7.68 -36.40
C ASN A 37 -6.05 7.14 -37.47
N GLU A 38 -6.80 6.10 -37.10
CA GLU A 38 -7.80 5.42 -37.93
C GLU A 38 -9.19 5.64 -37.35
N THR A 39 -10.22 5.31 -38.13
CA THR A 39 -11.63 5.56 -37.76
C THR A 39 -12.02 5.03 -36.37
N ASN A 40 -11.46 3.89 -35.95
CA ASN A 40 -11.75 3.23 -34.68
C ASN A 40 -10.52 2.97 -33.79
N SER A 41 -9.37 3.57 -34.11
CA SER A 41 -8.11 3.28 -33.44
C SER A 41 -7.18 4.49 -33.40
N ILE A 42 -6.55 4.73 -32.25
CA ILE A 42 -5.49 5.73 -32.11
C ILE A 42 -4.29 5.12 -31.37
N MET A 43 -3.08 5.46 -31.83
CA MET A 43 -1.82 5.11 -31.17
C MET A 43 -0.99 6.37 -30.94
N VAL A 44 -0.62 6.63 -29.69
CA VAL A 44 0.18 7.80 -29.30
C VAL A 44 1.40 7.40 -28.47
N SER A 45 2.52 8.09 -28.66
CA SER A 45 3.76 7.88 -27.92
C SER A 45 4.18 9.18 -27.24
N PRO A 46 4.13 9.25 -25.90
CA PRO A 46 4.46 10.48 -25.18
C PRO A 46 5.97 10.70 -25.01
N HIS A 47 6.77 9.64 -25.08
CA HIS A 47 8.20 9.68 -24.82
C HIS A 47 8.90 8.48 -25.50
N PRO A 48 10.15 8.61 -25.99
CA PRO A 48 10.89 7.49 -26.60
C PRO A 48 11.12 6.30 -25.66
N ASP A 49 11.27 6.56 -24.36
CA ASP A 49 11.45 5.54 -23.31
C ASP A 49 10.13 5.02 -22.72
N CYS A 50 9.01 5.22 -23.42
CA CYS A 50 7.70 4.73 -23.00
C CYS A 50 7.08 3.89 -24.11
N GLU A 51 6.34 2.84 -23.72
CA GLU A 51 5.49 2.13 -24.68
C GLU A 51 4.38 3.06 -25.19
N SER A 52 3.92 2.84 -26.42
CA SER A 52 2.81 3.58 -27.01
C SER A 52 1.48 3.19 -26.35
N LEU A 53 0.62 4.17 -26.10
CA LEU A 53 -0.77 3.92 -25.77
C LEU A 53 -1.54 3.58 -27.04
N VAL A 54 -2.30 2.49 -27.00
CA VAL A 54 -3.14 2.04 -28.12
C VAL A 54 -4.57 1.93 -27.63
N ILE A 55 -5.47 2.73 -28.22
CA ILE A 55 -6.90 2.59 -28.01
C ILE A 55 -7.50 2.15 -29.33
N ARG A 56 -8.02 0.92 -29.38
CA ARG A 56 -8.70 0.34 -30.53
C ARG A 56 -10.03 -0.26 -30.07
N PHE A 57 -11.13 0.27 -30.60
CA PHE A 57 -12.46 -0.23 -30.28
C PHE A 57 -12.79 -1.47 -31.12
N ASN A 58 -13.25 -2.53 -30.45
CA ASN A 58 -13.81 -3.71 -31.09
C ASN A 58 -15.28 -3.49 -31.52
N GLU A 59 -15.91 -4.52 -32.10
CA GLU A 59 -17.32 -4.48 -32.52
C GLU A 59 -18.30 -4.16 -31.36
N ASN A 60 -17.92 -4.50 -30.12
CA ASN A 60 -18.68 -4.26 -28.90
C ASN A 60 -18.35 -2.91 -28.23
N GLN A 61 -17.54 -2.06 -28.87
CA GLN A 61 -17.11 -0.76 -28.32
C GLN A 61 -16.23 -0.89 -27.07
N GLU A 62 -15.53 -2.00 -26.95
CA GLU A 62 -14.58 -2.27 -25.87
C GLU A 62 -13.14 -2.07 -26.35
N PHE A 63 -12.27 -1.67 -25.43
CA PHE A 63 -10.83 -1.64 -25.63
C PHE A 63 -10.12 -2.12 -24.36
N SER A 64 -8.95 -2.69 -24.53
CA SER A 64 -8.09 -3.10 -23.41
C SER A 64 -6.63 -3.07 -23.83
N GLY A 65 -5.74 -2.81 -22.89
CA GLY A 65 -4.31 -2.86 -23.14
C GLY A 65 -3.50 -2.56 -21.88
N PHE A 66 -2.21 -2.37 -22.07
CA PHE A 66 -1.33 -1.87 -21.03
C PHE A 66 -0.31 -0.90 -21.65
N VAL A 67 0.32 -0.09 -20.80
CA VAL A 67 1.44 0.76 -21.18
C VAL A 67 2.47 0.75 -20.06
N LYS A 68 3.72 0.45 -20.41
CA LYS A 68 4.87 0.57 -19.49
C LYS A 68 5.49 1.94 -19.61
N THR A 69 5.56 2.65 -18.49
CA THR A 69 6.08 4.01 -18.40
C THR A 69 7.37 4.10 -17.59
N GLY A 70 7.85 2.97 -17.04
CA GLY A 70 8.90 2.96 -16.01
C GLY A 70 10.30 3.40 -16.44
N PHE A 71 10.53 3.67 -17.73
CA PHE A 71 11.81 4.19 -18.23
C PHE A 71 11.73 5.68 -18.63
N ALA A 72 10.53 6.26 -18.67
CA ALA A 72 10.33 7.68 -18.94
C ALA A 72 10.27 8.50 -17.64
N PRO A 73 10.42 9.84 -17.72
CA PRO A 73 10.18 10.73 -16.58
C PRO A 73 8.79 10.53 -15.96
N ILE A 74 8.69 10.72 -14.64
CA ILE A 74 7.47 10.42 -13.87
C ILE A 74 6.25 11.25 -14.33
N GLU A 75 6.51 12.42 -14.89
CA GLU A 75 5.51 13.32 -15.46
C GLU A 75 4.73 12.66 -16.60
N ILE A 76 5.39 11.80 -17.39
CA ILE A 76 4.76 11.05 -18.48
C ILE A 76 3.73 10.06 -17.93
N HIS A 77 4.07 9.36 -16.85
CA HIS A 77 3.13 8.48 -16.17
C HIS A 77 1.92 9.26 -15.63
N GLN A 78 2.16 10.41 -14.99
CA GLN A 78 1.09 11.28 -14.48
C GLN A 78 0.19 11.81 -15.62
N GLN A 79 0.75 12.10 -16.79
CA GLN A 79 -0.03 12.52 -17.96
C GLN A 79 -0.95 11.41 -18.48
N PHE A 80 -0.54 10.14 -18.48
CA PHE A 80 -1.44 9.02 -18.80
C PHE A 80 -2.59 8.90 -17.81
N VAL A 81 -2.28 8.94 -16.52
CA VAL A 81 -3.27 8.90 -15.46
C VAL A 81 -4.29 10.03 -15.63
N LYS A 82 -3.83 11.24 -15.91
CA LYS A 82 -4.69 12.40 -16.18
C LYS A 82 -5.58 12.18 -17.42
N LEU A 83 -5.01 11.71 -18.53
CA LEU A 83 -5.76 11.41 -19.75
C LEU A 83 -6.91 10.41 -19.47
N PHE A 84 -6.62 9.28 -18.83
CA PHE A 84 -7.65 8.30 -18.47
C PHE A 84 -8.72 8.89 -17.55
N PHE A 85 -8.33 9.78 -16.64
CA PHE A 85 -9.26 10.40 -15.70
C PHE A 85 -10.23 11.32 -16.44
N GLU A 86 -9.73 12.10 -17.38
CA GLU A 86 -10.52 13.01 -18.22
C GLU A 86 -11.41 12.27 -19.23
N LEU A 87 -11.01 11.06 -19.66
CA LEU A 87 -11.84 10.17 -20.50
C LEU A 87 -12.97 9.48 -19.73
N LYS A 88 -12.80 9.27 -18.42
CA LYS A 88 -13.76 8.53 -17.59
C LYS A 88 -15.23 9.00 -17.73
N PRO A 89 -15.57 10.30 -17.78
CA PRO A 89 -16.95 10.75 -17.86
C PRO A 89 -17.63 10.50 -19.22
N ILE A 90 -16.86 10.28 -20.29
CA ILE A 90 -17.39 10.02 -21.64
C ILE A 90 -17.45 8.53 -21.97
N LEU A 91 -16.82 7.69 -21.15
CA LEU A 91 -16.89 6.23 -21.23
C LEU A 91 -18.09 5.70 -20.45
N LYS A 92 -18.63 4.54 -20.89
CA LYS A 92 -19.64 3.79 -20.13
C LYS A 92 -18.99 3.05 -18.96
N HIS A 93 -17.80 2.50 -19.18
CA HIS A 93 -17.00 1.82 -18.18
C HIS A 93 -15.52 2.10 -18.43
N LEU A 94 -14.75 2.25 -17.34
CA LEU A 94 -13.31 2.37 -17.38
C LEU A 94 -12.73 1.73 -16.11
N ASN A 95 -11.90 0.72 -16.29
CA ASN A 95 -11.09 0.09 -15.27
C ASN A 95 -9.61 0.39 -15.55
N ILE A 96 -8.90 0.85 -14.52
CA ILE A 96 -7.46 1.15 -14.59
C ILE A 96 -6.79 0.47 -13.40
N GLU A 97 -5.80 -0.37 -13.69
CA GLU A 97 -4.89 -0.94 -12.70
C GLU A 97 -3.51 -0.31 -12.92
N ASP A 98 -3.12 0.56 -12.01
CA ASP A 98 -1.88 1.33 -12.08
C ASP A 98 -0.96 0.89 -10.94
N GLU A 99 0.19 0.29 -11.30
CA GLU A 99 1.17 -0.23 -10.35
C GLU A 99 1.82 0.87 -9.49
N SER A 100 1.80 2.13 -9.92
CA SER A 100 2.33 3.24 -9.15
C SER A 100 1.38 3.76 -8.06
N GLY A 101 0.07 3.59 -8.28
CA GLY A 101 -0.99 4.17 -7.45
C GLY A 101 -1.36 5.62 -7.75
N TYR A 102 -0.80 6.27 -8.79
CA TYR A 102 -1.18 7.63 -9.21
C TYR A 102 -2.64 7.73 -9.64
N TRP A 103 -3.19 6.73 -10.33
CA TRP A 103 -4.60 6.69 -10.72
C TRP A 103 -5.54 6.92 -9.53
N LEU A 104 -5.25 6.22 -8.43
CA LEU A 104 -6.01 6.34 -7.19
C LEU A 104 -5.82 7.71 -6.54
N GLU A 105 -4.60 8.26 -6.59
CA GLU A 105 -4.33 9.62 -6.10
C GLU A 105 -5.16 10.66 -6.84
N TYR A 106 -5.23 10.53 -8.15
CA TYR A 106 -5.94 11.46 -9.01
C TYR A 106 -7.45 11.40 -8.73
N ILE A 107 -8.02 10.20 -8.61
CA ILE A 107 -9.43 10.02 -8.22
C ILE A 107 -9.69 10.63 -6.83
N GLU A 108 -8.84 10.39 -5.84
CA GLU A 108 -9.02 10.90 -4.49
C GLU A 108 -8.98 12.44 -4.47
N LYS A 109 -7.96 13.05 -5.08
CA LYS A 109 -7.86 14.51 -5.23
C LYS A 109 -9.08 15.11 -5.93
N ALA A 110 -9.52 14.50 -7.03
CA ALA A 110 -10.63 15.02 -7.83
C ALA A 110 -12.01 14.81 -7.19
N SER A 111 -12.18 13.74 -6.40
CA SER A 111 -13.46 13.43 -5.76
C SER A 111 -13.80 14.33 -4.57
N ARG A 112 -12.89 15.22 -4.13
CA ARG A 112 -12.96 15.94 -2.85
C ARG A 112 -13.24 15.01 -1.65
N ASN A 113 -13.12 13.69 -1.81
CA ASN A 113 -13.17 12.78 -0.70
C ASN A 113 -11.89 13.02 0.07
N THR A 114 -12.03 13.65 1.23
CA THR A 114 -10.98 13.74 2.24
C THR A 114 -10.36 12.36 2.37
N THR A 115 -9.06 12.27 2.06
CA THR A 115 -8.23 11.10 2.35
C THR A 115 -8.65 10.61 3.72
N LYS A 116 -9.14 9.36 3.84
CA LYS A 116 -9.59 8.89 5.15
C LYS A 116 -8.42 9.07 6.13
N GLU A 117 -8.62 9.90 7.14
CA GLU A 117 -7.60 10.20 8.14
C GLU A 117 -7.84 9.34 9.38
N LEU A 118 -6.76 9.08 10.12
CA LEU A 118 -6.85 8.56 11.48
C LEU A 118 -7.33 9.70 12.39
N THR A 119 -8.60 9.65 12.76
CA THR A 119 -9.27 10.72 13.52
C THR A 119 -9.78 10.23 14.88
N GLU A 120 -10.09 8.96 14.99
CA GLU A 120 -10.52 8.31 16.22
C GLU A 120 -9.34 7.56 16.84
N PHE A 121 -9.06 7.85 18.11
CA PHE A 121 -7.96 7.23 18.85
C PHE A 121 -8.48 6.68 20.19
N PRO A 122 -8.13 5.44 20.56
CA PRO A 122 -8.59 4.87 21.82
C PRO A 122 -7.93 5.55 23.03
N ALA A 123 -8.58 5.44 24.18
CA ALA A 123 -7.98 5.80 25.46
C ALA A 123 -6.89 4.78 25.80
N ILE A 124 -5.65 5.25 25.94
CA ILE A 124 -4.48 4.45 26.31
C ILE A 124 -3.82 5.10 27.52
N SER A 125 -3.34 4.28 28.43
CA SER A 125 -2.66 4.69 29.66
C SER A 125 -1.23 4.15 29.73
N GLU A 126 -0.44 4.63 30.69
CA GLU A 126 0.90 4.11 30.94
C GLU A 126 0.93 2.61 31.27
N LYS A 127 -0.17 2.05 31.80
CA LYS A 127 -0.27 0.62 32.13
C LYS A 127 -0.33 -0.26 30.89
N ASP A 128 -0.69 0.32 29.74
CA ASP A 128 -0.77 -0.39 28.46
C ASP A 128 0.61 -0.52 27.80
N ILE A 129 1.59 0.27 28.26
CA ILE A 129 2.99 0.17 27.85
C ILE A 129 3.59 -1.09 28.48
N VAL A 130 3.99 -2.02 27.63
CA VAL A 130 4.66 -3.25 28.04
C VAL A 130 6.07 -2.92 28.48
N LYS A 131 6.43 -3.40 29.67
CA LYS A 131 7.79 -3.29 30.17
C LYS A 131 8.66 -4.45 29.65
N PRO A 132 9.91 -4.21 29.26
CA PRO A 132 10.78 -5.25 28.68
C PRO A 132 10.95 -6.50 29.56
N GLU A 133 10.88 -6.37 30.89
CA GLU A 133 10.96 -7.50 31.82
C GLU A 133 9.83 -8.54 31.66
N PHE A 134 8.72 -8.17 31.01
CA PHE A 134 7.62 -9.11 30.71
C PHE A 134 7.86 -9.92 29.43
N LEU A 135 8.88 -9.58 28.64
CA LEU A 135 9.18 -10.23 27.36
C LEU A 135 10.37 -11.17 27.52
N GLN A 136 10.08 -12.40 27.98
CA GLN A 136 11.13 -13.41 28.14
C GLN A 136 11.51 -14.00 26.79
N ILE A 137 12.78 -13.85 26.40
CA ILE A 137 13.30 -14.43 25.17
C ILE A 137 13.67 -15.90 25.44
N PRO A 138 13.17 -16.87 24.65
CA PRO A 138 13.49 -18.28 24.89
C PRO A 138 14.99 -18.57 24.75
N VAL A 139 15.47 -19.59 25.46
CA VAL A 139 16.90 -19.97 25.45
C VAL A 139 17.38 -20.44 24.08
N TYR A 140 16.50 -20.93 23.23
CA TYR A 140 16.79 -21.37 21.88
C TYR A 140 16.65 -20.25 20.83
N ALA A 141 16.29 -19.03 21.23
CA ALA A 141 16.18 -17.90 20.30
C ALA A 141 17.52 -17.62 19.60
N SER A 142 17.45 -17.34 18.31
CA SER A 142 18.62 -16.99 17.49
C SER A 142 19.24 -15.67 17.96
N GLU A 143 20.47 -15.39 17.50
CA GLU A 143 21.11 -14.09 17.75
C GLU A 143 20.29 -12.94 17.17
N PHE A 144 19.68 -13.13 15.99
CA PHE A 144 18.79 -12.14 15.37
C PHE A 144 17.55 -11.87 16.20
N ASP A 145 16.87 -12.91 16.72
CA ASP A 145 15.73 -12.71 17.62
C ASP A 145 16.16 -11.90 18.85
N ARG A 146 17.29 -12.26 19.47
CA ARG A 146 17.80 -11.54 20.63
C ARG A 146 18.14 -10.09 20.31
N SER A 147 18.72 -9.84 19.14
CA SER A 147 19.03 -8.49 18.67
C SER A 147 17.74 -7.69 18.48
N PHE A 148 16.80 -8.20 17.69
CA PHE A 148 15.53 -7.54 17.37
C PHE A 148 14.74 -7.15 18.62
N TRP A 149 14.69 -8.00 19.64
CA TRP A 149 13.93 -7.75 20.87
C TRP A 149 14.68 -6.89 21.89
N LYS A 150 16.01 -6.81 21.83
CA LYS A 150 16.83 -5.98 22.73
C LYS A 150 17.25 -4.64 22.13
N SER A 151 17.27 -4.52 20.81
CA SER A 151 17.72 -3.30 20.15
C SER A 151 16.68 -2.19 20.34
N SER A 152 17.18 -1.00 20.65
CA SER A 152 16.51 0.25 20.37
C SER A 152 17.31 0.90 19.24
N SER A 153 17.33 0.27 18.07
CA SER A 153 18.19 0.70 16.97
C SER A 153 17.94 2.18 16.67
N ASN A 154 19.00 2.93 16.40
CA ASN A 154 18.88 4.33 15.98
C ASN A 154 18.36 4.36 14.53
N TYR A 155 17.04 4.27 14.38
CA TYR A 155 16.41 4.31 13.07
C TYR A 155 16.38 5.74 12.51
N LEU A 156 16.36 5.83 11.19
CA LEU A 156 16.33 7.08 10.44
C LEU A 156 14.96 7.79 10.65
N ALA A 157 14.88 8.58 11.71
CA ALA A 157 13.72 9.43 12.05
C ALA A 157 12.36 8.69 12.16
N PRO A 158 12.21 7.77 13.14
CA PRO A 158 10.93 7.11 13.40
C PRO A 158 9.87 8.16 13.75
N PHE A 159 8.67 8.04 13.16
CA PHE A 159 7.53 8.86 13.59
C PHE A 159 6.90 8.27 14.85
N MET A 160 6.81 6.94 14.92
CA MET A 160 6.27 6.19 16.05
C MET A 160 7.37 5.55 16.91
N HIS A 161 7.13 5.47 18.21
CA HIS A 161 8.05 4.85 19.18
C HIS A 161 8.07 3.33 19.05
N ILE A 162 9.03 2.83 18.27
CA ILE A 162 9.12 1.41 17.87
C ILE A 162 9.12 0.44 19.04
N PRO A 163 9.95 0.61 20.10
CA PRO A 163 9.97 -0.35 21.20
C PRO A 163 8.59 -0.55 21.81
N THR A 164 7.83 0.53 22.00
CA THR A 164 6.47 0.43 22.58
C THR A 164 5.52 -0.35 21.68
N VAL A 165 5.58 -0.14 20.37
CA VAL A 165 4.71 -0.83 19.40
C VAL A 165 5.11 -2.30 19.29
N ARG A 166 6.42 -2.58 19.11
CA ARG A 166 6.99 -3.93 19.05
C ARG A 166 6.66 -4.73 20.30
N ASP A 167 6.93 -4.17 21.48
CA ASP A 167 6.79 -4.86 22.76
C ASP A 167 5.32 -5.13 23.09
N ARG A 168 4.41 -4.21 22.73
CA ARG A 168 2.96 -4.46 22.80
C ARG A 168 2.56 -5.65 21.95
N MET A 169 3.02 -5.70 20.70
CA MET A 169 2.68 -6.81 19.79
C MET A 169 3.28 -8.13 20.28
N GLY A 170 4.52 -8.12 20.77
CA GLY A 170 5.17 -9.28 21.35
C GLY A 170 4.45 -9.81 22.59
N TYR A 171 4.02 -8.90 23.47
CA TYR A 171 3.24 -9.25 24.66
C TYR A 171 1.89 -9.89 24.33
N ASP A 172 1.19 -9.34 23.33
CA ASP A 172 -0.10 -9.87 22.87
C ASP A 172 0.02 -11.26 22.21
N LEU A 173 1.23 -11.60 21.75
CA LEU A 173 1.54 -12.85 21.05
C LEU A 173 2.31 -13.85 21.91
N LEU A 174 2.46 -13.60 23.22
CA LEU A 174 3.18 -14.51 24.11
C LEU A 174 2.66 -15.94 23.99
N ASN A 175 3.59 -16.89 23.87
CA ASN A 175 3.30 -18.31 23.93
C ASN A 175 3.69 -18.82 25.32
N GLY A 176 2.70 -18.89 26.21
CA GLY A 176 2.96 -19.14 27.63
C GLY A 176 3.70 -17.96 28.25
N SER A 177 4.98 -18.14 28.62
CA SER A 177 5.78 -17.12 29.30
C SER A 177 6.79 -16.41 28.41
N TYR A 178 6.91 -16.79 27.13
CA TYR A 178 7.97 -16.30 26.24
C TYR A 178 7.43 -15.71 24.93
N ILE A 179 8.23 -14.82 24.34
CA ILE A 179 7.95 -14.23 23.03
C ILE A 179 8.27 -15.22 21.91
N LEU A 180 7.48 -15.18 20.83
CA LEU A 180 7.71 -16.04 19.68
C LEU A 180 9.05 -15.72 18.98
N THR A 181 9.78 -16.75 18.59
CA THR A 181 10.94 -16.61 17.69
C THR A 181 10.49 -16.37 16.25
N SER A 182 11.39 -15.86 15.41
CA SER A 182 11.17 -15.73 13.95
C SER A 182 10.72 -17.04 13.30
N GLU A 183 11.32 -18.16 13.69
CA GLU A 183 10.93 -19.49 13.20
C GLU A 183 9.48 -19.84 13.59
N GLU A 184 9.11 -19.66 14.85
CA GLU A 184 7.75 -19.93 15.34
C GLU A 184 6.73 -19.01 14.66
N MET A 185 7.05 -17.72 14.50
CA MET A 185 6.20 -16.76 13.81
C MET A 185 6.04 -17.11 12.32
N GLY A 186 7.11 -17.52 11.65
CA GLY A 186 7.09 -17.99 10.27
C GLY A 186 6.16 -19.18 10.09
N GLN A 187 6.32 -20.22 10.92
CA GLN A 187 5.46 -21.41 10.90
C GLN A 187 3.98 -21.05 11.13
N LEU A 188 3.69 -20.15 12.07
CA LEU A 188 2.33 -19.68 12.32
C LEU A 188 1.75 -18.94 11.12
N LEU A 189 2.49 -18.03 10.51
CA LEU A 189 2.06 -17.29 9.32
C LEU A 189 1.83 -18.23 8.12
N GLU A 190 2.75 -19.16 7.87
CA GLU A 190 2.61 -20.15 6.79
C GLU A 190 1.39 -21.05 6.98
N SER A 191 1.12 -21.51 8.22
CA SER A 191 -0.05 -22.32 8.54
C SER A 191 -1.39 -21.60 8.26
N GLU A 192 -1.37 -20.26 8.27
CA GLU A 192 -2.52 -19.40 8.01
C GLU A 192 -2.56 -18.94 6.54
N GLY A 193 -1.64 -19.46 5.71
CA GLY A 193 -1.56 -19.24 4.28
C GLY A 193 -0.91 -17.90 3.89
N PHE A 194 -0.03 -17.35 4.72
CA PHE A 194 0.88 -16.28 4.32
C PHE A 194 2.15 -16.87 3.71
N THR A 195 2.76 -16.14 2.77
CA THR A 195 4.10 -16.47 2.25
C THR A 195 5.08 -15.50 2.88
N VAL A 196 6.02 -16.03 3.67
CA VAL A 196 7.05 -15.22 4.35
C VAL A 196 8.42 -15.76 3.93
N PRO A 197 9.19 -15.01 3.14
CA PRO A 197 10.53 -15.42 2.77
C PRO A 197 11.44 -15.57 4.00
N PRO A 198 12.27 -16.63 4.11
CA PRO A 198 13.15 -16.81 5.27
C PRO A 198 14.14 -15.65 5.50
N GLU A 199 14.52 -14.94 4.43
CA GLU A 199 15.38 -13.77 4.46
C GLU A 199 14.76 -12.57 5.19
N ASP A 200 13.43 -12.45 5.23
CA ASP A 200 12.73 -11.37 5.92
C ASP A 200 13.05 -11.35 7.42
N TRP A 201 13.30 -12.52 8.01
CA TRP A 201 13.64 -12.66 9.43
C TRP A 201 15.07 -12.23 9.77
N LYS A 202 15.89 -11.92 8.75
CA LYS A 202 17.26 -11.42 8.92
C LYS A 202 17.36 -9.91 8.72
N ASP A 203 16.24 -9.24 8.48
CA ASP A 203 16.13 -7.80 8.32
C ASP A 203 15.16 -7.23 9.37
N GLU A 204 15.59 -6.23 10.16
CA GLU A 204 14.78 -5.71 11.27
C GLU A 204 13.45 -5.08 10.80
N VAL A 205 13.42 -4.50 9.59
CA VAL A 205 12.21 -3.89 9.03
C VAL A 205 11.21 -4.97 8.65
N PHE A 206 11.66 -5.98 7.92
CA PHE A 206 10.79 -7.09 7.51
C PHE A 206 10.37 -7.97 8.69
N TYR A 207 11.25 -8.18 9.67
CA TYR A 207 10.91 -8.83 10.94
C TYR A 207 9.76 -8.08 11.62
N PHE A 208 9.87 -6.75 11.76
CA PHE A 208 8.83 -5.93 12.36
C PHE A 208 7.50 -6.00 11.57
N ILE A 209 7.56 -5.95 10.24
CA ILE A 209 6.38 -6.07 9.38
C ILE A 209 5.70 -7.42 9.60
N ASN A 210 6.46 -8.53 9.61
CA ASN A 210 5.90 -9.87 9.79
C ASN A 210 5.33 -10.08 11.19
N LEU A 211 5.97 -9.52 12.24
CA LEU A 211 5.40 -9.45 13.59
C LEU A 211 4.04 -8.72 13.59
N ALA A 212 3.96 -7.57 12.92
CA ALA A 212 2.73 -6.78 12.83
C ALA A 212 1.62 -7.50 12.05
N ILE A 213 1.96 -8.22 10.98
CA ILE A 213 1.01 -9.05 10.22
C ILE A 213 0.45 -10.16 11.11
N LEU A 214 1.31 -10.89 11.83
CA LEU A 214 0.88 -11.96 12.74
C LEU A 214 0.01 -11.42 13.87
N TRP A 215 0.40 -10.30 14.47
CA TRP A 215 -0.38 -9.64 15.51
C TRP A 215 -1.77 -9.27 15.02
N ALA A 216 -1.84 -8.59 13.86
CA ALA A 216 -3.11 -8.23 13.24
C ALA A 216 -3.98 -9.45 12.91
N TRP A 217 -3.36 -10.53 12.45
CA TRP A 217 -4.04 -11.79 12.19
C TRP A 217 -4.65 -12.36 13.47
N LYS A 218 -3.86 -12.52 14.55
CA LYS A 218 -4.35 -13.09 15.82
C LYS A 218 -5.31 -12.18 16.57
N ARG A 219 -5.27 -10.86 16.34
CA ARG A 219 -6.25 -9.92 16.90
C ARG A 219 -7.59 -9.90 16.17
N SER A 220 -7.60 -10.23 14.87
CA SER A 220 -8.81 -10.17 14.03
C SER A 220 -9.64 -11.46 14.00
N THR A 221 -9.65 -12.24 15.08
CA THR A 221 -10.25 -13.59 15.13
C THR A 221 -11.76 -13.63 14.87
N ARG A 222 -12.45 -12.50 15.04
CA ARG A 222 -13.90 -12.38 14.76
C ARG A 222 -14.21 -12.34 13.27
N MET A 223 -13.20 -12.18 12.41
CA MET A 223 -13.35 -12.11 10.96
C MET A 223 -13.18 -13.48 10.31
N LYS A 224 -13.99 -13.77 9.28
CA LYS A 224 -13.82 -14.98 8.44
C LYS A 224 -12.43 -15.03 7.81
N VAL A 225 -11.83 -16.22 7.83
CA VAL A 225 -10.55 -16.52 7.15
C VAL A 225 -10.76 -16.38 5.64
N THR A 226 -10.25 -15.28 5.08
CA THR A 226 -10.42 -14.93 3.66
C THR A 226 -9.13 -14.30 3.13
N VAL A 227 -8.92 -14.34 1.81
CA VAL A 227 -7.83 -13.60 1.15
C VAL A 227 -7.90 -12.11 1.48
N MET A 228 -9.11 -11.54 1.52
CA MET A 228 -9.30 -10.13 1.88
C MET A 228 -8.82 -9.81 3.30
N ARG A 229 -9.08 -10.68 4.29
CA ARG A 229 -8.58 -10.50 5.67
C ARG A 229 -7.05 -10.55 5.71
N ARG A 230 -6.44 -11.50 5.00
CA ARG A 230 -4.97 -11.60 4.87
C ARG A 230 -4.40 -10.32 4.25
N ASN A 231 -4.97 -9.84 3.15
CA ASN A 231 -4.54 -8.60 2.49
C ASN A 231 -4.64 -7.37 3.40
N LYS A 232 -5.64 -7.31 4.30
CA LYS A 232 -5.75 -6.26 5.32
C LYS A 232 -4.65 -6.36 6.38
N CYS A 233 -4.32 -7.57 6.85
CA CYS A 233 -3.22 -7.77 7.81
C CYS A 233 -1.87 -7.39 7.19
N ILE A 234 -1.64 -7.76 5.93
CA ILE A 234 -0.47 -7.34 5.15
C ILE A 234 -0.45 -5.80 5.07
N SER A 235 -1.54 -5.19 4.62
CA SER A 235 -1.64 -3.72 4.51
C SER A 235 -1.35 -2.99 5.82
N PHE A 236 -1.83 -3.54 6.93
CA PHE A 236 -1.55 -3.05 8.28
C PHE A 236 -0.07 -3.14 8.63
N GLY A 237 0.56 -4.30 8.45
CA GLY A 237 1.97 -4.50 8.80
C GLY A 237 2.91 -3.56 8.04
N TRP A 238 2.69 -3.41 6.74
CA TRP A 238 3.48 -2.49 5.90
C TRP A 238 3.26 -1.01 6.28
N ALA A 239 2.01 -0.60 6.51
CA ALA A 239 1.70 0.78 6.93
C ALA A 239 2.26 1.10 8.33
N LEU A 240 2.28 0.14 9.25
CA LEU A 240 2.90 0.30 10.56
C LEU A 240 4.44 0.37 10.43
N GLY A 241 5.02 -0.45 9.55
CA GLY A 241 6.42 -0.39 9.17
C GLY A 241 6.86 0.99 8.68
N ARG A 242 6.01 1.71 7.94
CA ARG A 242 6.27 3.12 7.58
C ARG A 242 6.34 4.05 8.78
N GLY A 243 5.37 3.96 9.68
CA GLY A 243 5.32 4.82 10.86
C GLY A 243 6.51 4.59 11.80
N CYS A 244 6.92 3.34 11.95
CA CYS A 244 8.01 2.94 12.83
C CYS A 244 9.39 3.09 12.15
N GLN A 245 9.56 2.56 10.95
CA GLN A 245 10.87 2.39 10.30
C GLN A 245 11.14 3.38 9.15
N GLY A 246 10.17 4.23 8.80
CA GLY A 246 10.30 5.17 7.67
C GLY A 246 10.33 4.51 6.30
N PHE A 247 10.03 3.20 6.21
CA PHE A 247 10.08 2.42 4.98
C PHE A 247 9.21 3.03 3.87
N GLY A 248 9.74 3.19 2.65
CA GLY A 248 9.11 3.95 1.56
C GLY A 248 8.83 3.15 0.27
N GLY A 249 8.57 1.85 0.36
CA GLY A 249 8.25 1.02 -0.80
C GLY A 249 6.88 1.32 -1.42
N GLY A 250 6.63 0.72 -2.60
CA GLY A 250 5.36 0.85 -3.33
C GLY A 250 4.14 0.25 -2.60
N PHE A 251 2.96 0.39 -3.20
CA PHE A 251 1.71 -0.05 -2.58
C PHE A 251 1.22 -1.39 -3.12
N LEU A 252 1.08 -2.35 -2.22
CA LEU A 252 0.54 -3.69 -2.53
C LEU A 252 -0.94 -3.67 -2.97
N ASN A 253 -1.75 -2.75 -2.44
CA ASN A 253 -3.17 -2.60 -2.78
C ASN A 253 -3.71 -1.25 -2.24
N GLN A 254 -4.99 -0.95 -2.54
CA GLN A 254 -5.65 0.29 -2.11
C GLN A 254 -5.75 0.44 -0.59
N THR A 255 -5.91 -0.65 0.16
CA THR A 255 -5.96 -0.60 1.64
C THR A 255 -4.61 -0.20 2.20
N HIS A 256 -3.52 -0.80 1.71
CA HIS A 256 -2.16 -0.43 2.07
C HIS A 256 -1.88 1.04 1.74
N ARG A 257 -2.21 1.50 0.53
CA ARG A 257 -2.03 2.90 0.12
C ARG A 257 -2.74 3.88 1.06
N ARG A 258 -4.01 3.64 1.36
CA ARG A 258 -4.79 4.50 2.27
C ARG A 258 -4.21 4.51 3.68
N ALA A 259 -3.80 3.36 4.19
CA ALA A 259 -3.18 3.23 5.49
C ALA A 259 -1.83 3.99 5.55
N HIS A 260 -1.01 3.88 4.50
CA HIS A 260 0.22 4.64 4.34
C HIS A 260 -0.02 6.15 4.37
N LEU A 261 -0.95 6.63 3.54
CA LEU A 261 -1.27 8.06 3.47
C LEU A 261 -1.83 8.59 4.79
N ALA A 262 -2.60 7.79 5.52
CA ALA A 262 -3.10 8.18 6.83
C ALA A 262 -1.97 8.37 7.85
N ILE A 263 -0.93 7.52 7.81
CA ILE A 263 0.27 7.67 8.63
C ILE A 263 1.11 8.88 8.19
N ASP A 264 1.33 9.08 6.89
CA ASP A 264 2.09 10.22 6.39
C ASP A 264 1.39 11.55 6.70
N ASN A 265 0.05 11.61 6.62
CA ASN A 265 -0.72 12.77 7.01
C ASN A 265 -0.60 13.06 8.52
N LEU A 266 -0.61 12.03 9.36
CA LEU A 266 -0.34 12.21 10.79
C LEU A 266 1.08 12.72 11.02
N LYS A 267 2.09 12.15 10.36
CA LYS A 267 3.49 12.58 10.45
C LYS A 267 3.72 14.02 9.99
N GLN A 268 2.90 14.53 9.08
CA GLN A 268 2.96 15.94 8.66
C GLN A 268 2.35 16.89 9.71
N LYS A 269 1.34 16.42 10.46
CA LYS A 269 0.64 17.19 11.49
C LYS A 269 1.32 17.10 12.86
N GLU A 270 1.93 15.96 13.14
CA GLU A 270 2.57 15.59 14.40
C GLU A 270 4.06 15.33 14.14
N ALA A 271 4.93 15.82 15.01
CA ALA A 271 6.34 15.41 15.01
C ALA A 271 6.48 13.95 15.52
N GLU A 272 7.68 13.53 15.93
CA GLU A 272 7.84 12.25 16.62
C GLU A 272 6.86 12.12 17.80
N VAL A 273 6.16 10.99 17.88
CA VAL A 273 5.08 10.79 18.84
C VAL A 273 5.52 9.97 20.06
N SER A 274 4.89 10.25 21.20
CA SER A 274 5.16 9.56 22.47
C SER A 274 4.81 8.05 22.41
N PRO A 275 5.31 7.23 23.36
CA PRO A 275 4.88 5.84 23.53
C PRO A 275 3.37 5.63 23.55
N ILE A 276 2.64 6.43 24.34
CA ILE A 276 1.18 6.36 24.44
C ILE A 276 0.54 6.67 23.08
N ARG A 277 0.99 7.74 22.42
CA ARG A 277 0.46 8.13 21.11
C ARG A 277 0.75 7.08 20.04
N SER A 278 1.88 6.39 20.13
CA SER A 278 2.23 5.28 19.24
C SER A 278 1.27 4.10 19.38
N LEU A 279 0.85 3.76 20.61
CA LEU A 279 -0.18 2.73 20.84
C LEU A 279 -1.57 3.18 20.35
N GLN A 280 -1.91 4.46 20.53
CA GLN A 280 -3.14 5.00 19.97
C GLN A 280 -3.17 4.83 18.44
N ILE A 281 -2.09 5.21 17.76
CA ILE A 281 -1.97 5.06 16.30
C ILE A 281 -2.01 3.58 15.90
N LEU A 282 -1.32 2.68 16.62
CA LEU A 282 -1.35 1.23 16.37
C LEU A 282 -2.78 0.69 16.30
N TYR A 283 -3.58 0.94 17.34
CA TYR A 283 -4.95 0.45 17.41
C TYR A 283 -5.88 1.16 16.41
N SER A 284 -5.71 2.47 16.22
CA SER A 284 -6.51 3.22 15.25
C SER A 284 -6.24 2.76 13.83
N LEU A 285 -4.98 2.43 13.51
CA LEU A 285 -4.59 1.89 12.20
C LEU A 285 -5.18 0.49 11.98
N PHE A 286 -5.24 -0.34 13.01
CA PHE A 286 -5.89 -1.66 12.97
C PHE A 286 -7.37 -1.53 12.60
N ASP A 287 -8.10 -0.63 13.28
CA ASP A 287 -9.51 -0.36 12.97
C ASP A 287 -9.68 0.28 11.58
N PHE A 288 -8.76 1.17 11.20
CA PHE A 288 -8.77 1.90 9.93
C PHE A 288 -8.70 0.98 8.71
N VAL A 289 -7.84 -0.06 8.76
CA VAL A 289 -7.77 -1.07 7.69
C VAL A 289 -8.98 -2.04 7.72
N GLY A 290 -9.89 -1.86 8.69
CA GLY A 290 -11.11 -2.62 8.85
C GLY A 290 -10.88 -4.03 9.38
N LEU A 291 -9.93 -4.16 10.32
CA LEU A 291 -9.74 -5.37 11.14
C LEU A 291 -10.52 -5.22 12.46
N ARG A 292 -11.07 -6.32 12.99
CA ARG A 292 -11.94 -6.37 14.19
C ARG A 292 -11.90 -7.72 14.90
#